data_AF-A0A3P5YX73-F1
#
_entry.id   AF-A0A3P5YX73-F1
#
_cell.length_a   1.000
_cell.length_b   1.000
_cell.length_c   1.000
_cell.angle_alpha   90.00
_cell.angle_beta   90.00
_cell.angle_gamma   90.00
#
_symmetry.space_group_name_H-M   'P 1'
#
loop_
_entity.id
_entity.type
_entity.pdbx_description
1 polymer ?
#
loop_
_entity_poly.entity_id
_entity_poly.type
_entity_poly.pdbx_seq_one_letter_code
_entity_poly.pdbx_strand_id
1 'polypeptide(L)'
;MFIGPSPPHTPLVNRRNNHRPRTATVSSAVPDLFLAAVSLLFLWPSPKPLLSLPPNRFSFPLTPRRRSTAMSRRSPPSPPQRFANPQSLSDWLEPRLPPDSFYWIYLPCYTFAAWGVKPGTKNVHNLWLELSDGETSITDSTPPVRAVNVVTVRVIGRNGNILVEGRQELSDGSVRERFRPLSEKMKPDETPDEAVFRAVREELGSIFDGGEDDVVGRVKIVPGSYSRRVEEKNSMSYPGLPARYALHSVDATVEGLPEEDFCTEENECDGESVEDSEETRAAGKAVTVKRHHWKWVSPGSVRA
;
A
#
# COMPACT_ATOMS: atom_id res chain seq x y z
N MET A 1 -60.65 75.81 6.87
CA MET A 1 -59.72 76.60 7.70
C MET A 1 -58.37 76.63 7.01
N PHE A 2 -57.76 77.81 6.98
CA PHE A 2 -56.53 78.17 6.28
C PHE A 2 -55.24 77.62 6.96
N ILE A 3 -54.12 77.83 6.25
CA ILE A 3 -52.69 77.79 6.63
C ILE A 3 -52.06 76.40 6.39
N GLY A 4 -51.00 76.20 5.60
CA GLY A 4 -49.93 77.05 5.06
C GLY A 4 -48.67 76.15 4.90
N PRO A 5 -47.70 76.48 4.04
CA PRO A 5 -46.91 75.48 3.29
C PRO A 5 -45.61 75.01 3.98
N SER A 6 -45.13 73.82 3.58
CA SER A 6 -43.81 73.27 3.94
C SER A 6 -42.70 73.74 2.96
N PRO A 7 -41.48 74.04 3.44
CA PRO A 7 -40.36 74.57 2.63
C PRO A 7 -39.51 73.49 1.91
N PRO A 8 -38.58 73.88 1.00
CA PRO A 8 -38.15 73.05 -0.13
C PRO A 8 -36.68 72.53 -0.10
N HIS A 9 -36.46 71.52 -0.96
CA HIS A 9 -35.26 71.07 -1.70
C HIS A 9 -33.83 71.22 -1.13
N THR A 10 -33.07 70.12 -1.17
CA THR A 10 -31.76 70.07 -1.88
C THR A 10 -31.28 68.62 -2.13
N PRO A 11 -30.66 68.33 -3.29
CA PRO A 11 -30.14 67.01 -3.66
C PRO A 11 -28.63 66.91 -3.38
N LEU A 12 -28.09 65.69 -3.22
CA LEU A 12 -26.65 65.44 -3.40
C LEU A 12 -26.39 64.17 -4.21
N VAL A 13 -25.91 64.45 -5.42
CA VAL A 13 -25.26 63.57 -6.39
C VAL A 13 -23.76 63.45 -6.03
N ASN A 14 -23.12 62.41 -6.59
CA ASN A 14 -21.68 62.16 -6.72
C ASN A 14 -20.97 61.53 -5.50
N ARG A 15 -20.03 60.59 -5.66
CA ARG A 15 -18.99 60.54 -6.69
C ARG A 15 -18.31 59.15 -6.72
N ARG A 16 -17.98 58.74 -7.95
CA ARG A 16 -16.91 57.82 -8.37
C ARG A 16 -15.83 57.50 -7.32
N ASN A 17 -15.36 56.25 -7.32
CA ASN A 17 -13.94 55.98 -7.55
C ASN A 17 -13.68 54.55 -8.06
N ASN A 18 -13.06 54.50 -9.25
CA ASN A 18 -12.35 53.36 -9.80
C ASN A 18 -11.08 53.12 -8.98
N HIS A 19 -10.80 51.88 -8.57
CA HIS A 19 -9.44 51.44 -8.32
C HIS A 19 -9.15 50.08 -8.95
N ARG A 20 -8.27 50.18 -9.94
CA ARG A 20 -7.46 49.17 -10.63
C ARG A 20 -6.86 48.12 -9.67
N PRO A 21 -6.72 46.84 -10.09
CA PRO A 21 -6.00 45.85 -9.31
C PRO A 21 -4.50 46.14 -9.29
N ARG A 22 -3.90 46.11 -8.09
CA ARG A 22 -2.45 46.15 -7.90
C ARG A 22 -1.87 44.76 -8.14
N THR A 23 -1.03 44.68 -9.17
CA THR A 23 0.07 43.71 -9.27
C THR A 23 1.06 43.94 -8.13
N ALA A 24 1.41 42.88 -7.39
CA ALA A 24 2.63 42.79 -6.59
C ALA A 24 3.03 41.31 -6.51
N THR A 25 3.92 40.87 -7.39
CA THR A 25 5.37 40.62 -7.20
C THR A 25 5.70 39.29 -6.56
N VAL A 26 6.24 38.42 -7.42
CA VAL A 26 7.13 37.31 -7.14
C VAL A 26 8.36 37.79 -6.36
N SER A 27 8.72 37.06 -5.30
CA SER A 27 10.05 37.04 -4.66
C SER A 27 10.12 35.71 -3.89
N SER A 28 10.53 34.62 -4.54
CA SER A 28 11.90 34.10 -4.58
C SER A 28 12.48 33.73 -3.21
N ALA A 29 12.52 32.41 -2.99
CA ALA A 29 13.65 31.61 -2.48
C ALA A 29 14.21 31.88 -1.07
N VAL A 30 13.97 30.93 -0.17
CA VAL A 30 14.99 30.24 0.66
C VAL A 30 14.42 28.91 1.20
N PRO A 31 15.23 27.88 1.50
CA PRO A 31 15.20 26.63 0.74
C PRO A 31 14.72 25.41 1.53
N ASP A 32 14.26 24.41 0.75
CA ASP A 32 14.19 23.00 1.12
C ASP A 32 15.51 22.51 1.72
N LEU A 33 15.49 22.22 3.01
CA LEU A 33 16.45 21.37 3.70
C LEU A 33 15.63 20.53 4.69
N PHE A 34 16.02 19.25 4.85
CA PHE A 34 15.35 18.16 5.60
C PHE A 34 14.24 17.46 4.78
N LEU A 35 14.40 16.33 4.10
CA LEU A 35 15.23 15.14 4.35
C LEU A 35 15.52 14.39 3.02
N ALA A 36 16.63 14.73 2.36
CA ALA A 36 17.30 13.81 1.45
C ALA A 36 18.45 13.15 2.24
N ALA A 37 18.29 11.89 2.64
CA ALA A 37 19.38 10.91 2.85
C ALA A 37 18.85 9.68 3.60
N VAL A 38 18.54 8.60 2.88
CA VAL A 38 19.15 7.27 3.09
C VAL A 38 19.26 6.59 1.73
N SER A 39 20.17 7.10 0.90
CA SER A 39 20.71 6.38 -0.25
C SER A 39 22.21 6.61 -0.20
N LEU A 40 22.94 5.73 0.49
CA LEU A 40 24.40 5.58 0.45
C LEU A 40 24.82 4.45 1.41
N LEU A 41 24.48 3.20 1.09
CA LEU A 41 25.20 2.03 1.60
C LEU A 41 25.06 0.84 0.62
N PHE A 42 25.51 0.97 -0.63
CA PHE A 42 25.90 -0.20 -1.46
C PHE A 42 26.95 0.19 -2.52
N LEU A 43 28.03 0.84 -2.08
CA LEU A 43 29.27 0.93 -2.85
C LEU A 43 30.39 0.25 -2.05
N TRP A 44 30.45 -1.09 -2.13
CA TRP A 44 31.72 -1.81 -2.12
C TRP A 44 31.55 -3.22 -2.73
N PRO A 45 32.38 -3.61 -3.70
CA PRO A 45 32.49 -4.99 -4.13
C PRO A 45 33.38 -5.73 -3.12
N SER A 46 32.82 -6.74 -2.43
CA SER A 46 33.66 -7.62 -1.62
C SER A 46 34.30 -8.69 -2.52
N PRO A 47 35.64 -8.86 -2.51
CA PRO A 47 36.34 -9.83 -3.31
C PRO A 47 36.09 -11.25 -2.79
N LYS A 48 35.77 -12.18 -3.70
CA LYS A 48 35.66 -13.62 -3.41
C LYS A 48 37.04 -14.16 -2.97
N PRO A 49 37.20 -14.73 -1.77
CA PRO A 49 38.35 -15.57 -1.51
C PRO A 49 38.09 -16.97 -2.10
N LEU A 50 38.83 -17.29 -3.16
CA LEU A 50 39.07 -18.67 -3.57
C LEU A 50 39.91 -19.34 -2.49
N LEU A 51 39.31 -20.27 -1.74
CA LEU A 51 40.03 -21.24 -0.93
C LEU A 51 39.57 -22.64 -1.31
N SER A 52 40.37 -23.22 -2.20
CA SER A 52 40.50 -24.66 -2.43
C SER A 52 41.13 -25.33 -1.20
N LEU A 53 40.58 -26.43 -0.72
CA LEU A 53 41.28 -27.48 0.04
C LEU A 53 40.47 -28.81 -0.05
N PRO A 54 41.06 -29.99 0.23
CA PRO A 54 41.24 -31.11 -0.70
C PRO A 54 40.24 -32.28 -0.48
N PRO A 55 40.23 -33.33 -1.32
CA PRO A 55 39.26 -34.41 -1.21
C PRO A 55 39.68 -35.38 -0.11
N ASN A 56 38.98 -35.38 1.03
CA ASN A 56 39.17 -36.43 2.03
C ASN A 56 38.23 -37.60 1.71
N ARG A 57 38.84 -38.73 1.36
CA ARG A 57 38.17 -40.01 1.13
C ARG A 57 37.70 -40.54 2.48
N PHE A 58 36.39 -40.69 2.66
CA PHE A 58 35.85 -41.58 3.69
C PHE A 58 34.95 -42.63 3.04
N SER A 59 35.40 -43.87 3.17
CA SER A 59 34.81 -45.08 2.66
C SER A 59 33.53 -45.42 3.42
N PHE A 60 32.46 -45.71 2.70
CA PHE A 60 31.20 -46.22 3.25
C PHE A 60 31.31 -47.72 3.56
N PRO A 61 30.92 -48.19 4.76
CA PRO A 61 30.48 -49.57 4.91
C PRO A 61 29.01 -49.67 4.48
N LEU A 62 28.78 -50.44 3.42
CA LEU A 62 27.45 -50.91 3.02
C LEU A 62 26.96 -51.95 4.02
N THR A 63 25.88 -51.64 4.75
CA THR A 63 25.02 -52.67 5.35
C THR A 63 23.55 -52.32 5.09
N PRO A 64 22.74 -53.27 4.62
CA PRO A 64 21.36 -53.02 4.22
C PRO A 64 20.40 -53.16 5.41
N ARG A 65 19.19 -52.61 5.22
CA ARG A 65 17.91 -53.02 5.83
C ARG A 65 17.45 -52.28 7.10
N ARG A 66 16.58 -51.27 6.92
CA ARG A 66 15.13 -51.37 7.22
C ARG A 66 14.41 -50.13 6.69
N ARG A 67 13.53 -50.30 5.69
CA ARG A 67 12.58 -49.25 5.28
C ARG A 67 11.52 -49.12 6.37
N SER A 68 11.64 -48.10 7.22
CA SER A 68 10.53 -47.56 7.99
C SER A 68 9.99 -46.36 7.24
N THR A 69 8.88 -46.55 6.54
CA THR A 69 8.04 -45.48 6.01
C THR A 69 7.40 -44.74 7.19
N ALA A 70 8.15 -43.83 7.80
CA ALA A 70 7.58 -42.78 8.64
C ALA A 70 6.94 -41.77 7.70
N MET A 71 5.62 -41.87 7.51
CA MET A 71 4.85 -40.77 6.98
C MET A 71 5.02 -39.60 7.95
N SER A 72 5.82 -38.61 7.56
CA SER A 72 5.81 -37.30 8.20
C SER A 72 4.39 -36.77 8.06
N ARG A 73 3.55 -36.97 9.08
CA ARG A 73 2.29 -36.27 9.25
C ARG A 73 2.62 -34.79 9.16
N ARG A 74 2.38 -34.17 7.99
CA ARG A 74 2.25 -32.72 7.92
C ARG A 74 1.11 -32.39 8.87
N SER A 75 1.43 -31.72 9.96
CA SER A 75 0.42 -31.11 10.82
C SER A 75 -0.53 -30.33 9.90
N PRO A 76 -1.85 -30.49 10.06
CA PRO A 76 -2.78 -29.61 9.36
C PRO A 76 -2.39 -28.15 9.68
N PRO A 77 -2.50 -27.23 8.70
CA PRO A 77 -2.24 -25.82 8.97
C PRO A 77 -3.11 -25.41 10.18
N SER A 78 -2.48 -24.80 11.17
CA SER A 78 -3.17 -24.23 12.33
C SER A 78 -4.29 -23.33 11.81
N PRO A 79 -5.52 -23.45 12.36
CA PRO A 79 -6.62 -22.60 11.93
C PRO A 79 -6.20 -21.12 12.04
N PRO A 80 -6.65 -20.27 11.11
CA PRO A 80 -6.30 -18.85 11.14
C PRO A 80 -6.69 -18.27 12.50
N GLN A 81 -5.74 -17.56 13.12
CA GLN A 81 -5.98 -16.88 14.39
C GLN A 81 -7.10 -15.85 14.20
N ARG A 82 -8.19 -15.98 14.97
CA ARG A 82 -9.34 -15.06 14.91
C ARG A 82 -9.41 -14.21 16.17
N PHE A 83 -9.76 -12.94 16.00
CA PHE A 83 -9.87 -11.95 17.06
C PHE A 83 -11.29 -11.37 17.04
N ALA A 84 -11.93 -11.27 18.20
CA ALA A 84 -13.33 -10.84 18.29
C ALA A 84 -13.51 -9.35 17.94
N ASN A 85 -12.56 -8.52 18.36
CA ASN A 85 -12.55 -7.09 18.12
C ASN A 85 -11.11 -6.55 18.05
N PRO A 86 -10.89 -5.30 17.63
CA PRO A 86 -9.56 -4.69 17.56
C PRO A 86 -8.81 -4.69 18.90
N GLN A 87 -9.52 -4.57 20.03
CA GLN A 87 -8.90 -4.58 21.35
C GLN A 87 -8.26 -5.94 21.66
N SER A 88 -8.97 -7.04 21.40
CA SER A 88 -8.44 -8.39 21.61
C SER A 88 -7.21 -8.70 20.74
N LEU A 89 -7.11 -8.08 19.55
CA LEU A 89 -5.91 -8.13 18.71
C LEU A 89 -4.77 -7.31 19.32
N SER A 90 -5.06 -6.11 19.81
CA SER A 90 -4.09 -5.25 20.48
C SER A 90 -3.47 -5.95 21.69
N ASP A 91 -4.31 -6.47 22.59
CA ASP A 91 -3.89 -7.17 23.81
C ASP A 91 -3.02 -8.40 23.50
N TRP A 92 -3.25 -9.05 22.36
CA TRP A 92 -2.46 -10.19 21.91
C TRP A 92 -1.11 -9.78 21.31
N LEU A 93 -1.07 -8.66 20.58
CA LEU A 93 0.13 -8.13 19.92
C LEU A 93 1.11 -7.48 20.88
N GLU A 94 0.62 -6.71 21.85
CA GLU A 94 1.43 -5.91 22.78
C GLU A 94 2.55 -6.70 23.47
N PRO A 95 2.32 -7.89 24.07
CA PRO A 95 3.39 -8.67 24.70
C PRO A 95 4.31 -9.39 23.70
N ARG A 96 3.95 -9.44 22.41
CA ARG A 96 4.66 -10.24 21.38
C ARG A 96 5.48 -9.40 20.41
N LEU A 97 5.17 -8.11 20.29
CA LEU A 97 5.97 -7.18 19.51
C LEU A 97 7.12 -6.62 20.37
N PRO A 98 8.24 -6.22 19.73
CA PRO A 98 9.31 -5.56 20.47
C PRO A 98 8.74 -4.36 21.24
N PRO A 99 8.98 -4.26 22.56
CA PRO A 99 8.53 -3.10 23.32
C PRO A 99 9.20 -1.84 22.75
N ASP A 100 8.58 -0.68 23.02
CA ASP A 100 9.15 0.65 22.78
C ASP A 100 10.46 0.84 23.59
N SER A 101 11.51 0.10 23.25
CA SER A 101 12.75 0.12 24.00
C SER A 101 13.52 1.37 23.65
N PHE A 102 13.70 2.21 24.67
CA PHE A 102 14.40 3.50 24.68
C PHE A 102 15.85 3.47 24.12
N TYR A 103 16.39 2.29 23.79
CA TYR A 103 17.74 2.10 23.25
C TYR A 103 17.86 2.23 21.72
N TRP A 104 16.75 2.33 20.98
CA TRP A 104 16.77 2.60 19.53
C TRP A 104 16.51 4.07 19.22
N ILE A 105 17.38 4.95 19.73
CA ILE A 105 17.33 6.43 19.57
C ILE A 105 17.38 6.84 18.07
N TYR A 106 17.64 5.91 17.15
CA TYR A 106 17.73 6.18 15.72
C TYR A 106 16.55 5.67 14.87
N LEU A 107 15.60 4.88 15.41
CA LEU A 107 14.46 4.32 14.65
C LEU A 107 13.11 4.32 15.42
N PRO A 108 12.66 5.46 15.98
CA PRO A 108 11.38 5.58 16.72
C PRO A 108 10.11 5.28 15.91
N CYS A 109 10.25 4.96 14.62
CA CYS A 109 9.13 4.67 13.74
C CYS A 109 8.88 3.19 13.46
N TYR A 110 9.57 2.28 14.17
CA TYR A 110 9.49 0.83 14.00
C TYR A 110 8.72 0.12 15.11
N THR A 111 7.88 0.84 15.84
CA THR A 111 7.20 0.31 17.02
C THR A 111 5.69 0.29 16.88
N PHE A 112 5.03 -0.51 17.73
CA PHE A 112 3.57 -0.64 17.78
C PHE A 112 2.88 0.71 18.03
N ALA A 113 3.48 1.59 18.84
CA ALA A 113 2.98 2.94 19.11
C ALA A 113 2.93 3.85 17.88
N ALA A 114 3.67 3.54 16.80
CA ALA A 114 3.65 4.33 15.57
C ALA A 114 2.39 4.09 14.73
N TRP A 115 1.64 3.01 14.97
CA TRP A 115 0.54 2.58 14.12
C TRP A 115 -0.65 3.53 14.21
N GLY A 116 -1.05 4.14 13.09
CA GLY A 116 -2.13 5.12 13.04
C GLY A 116 -1.77 6.51 13.56
N VAL A 117 -0.56 6.68 14.09
CA VAL A 117 -0.02 7.98 14.55
C VAL A 117 0.96 8.54 13.52
N LYS A 118 1.84 7.69 12.98
CA LYS A 118 2.81 8.11 11.97
C LYS A 118 2.15 8.13 10.58
N PRO A 119 2.37 9.20 9.77
CA PRO A 119 1.88 9.25 8.39
C PRO A 119 2.26 8.01 7.57
N GLY A 120 1.31 7.51 6.79
CA GLY A 120 1.49 6.33 5.93
C GLY A 120 1.45 4.97 6.64
N THR A 121 1.21 4.94 7.96
CA THR A 121 0.99 3.70 8.72
C THR A 121 -0.50 3.41 8.88
N LYS A 122 -0.84 2.13 9.00
CA LYS A 122 -2.19 1.65 9.33
C LYS A 122 -2.30 1.44 10.83
N ASN A 123 -3.52 1.55 11.37
CA ASN A 123 -3.82 1.30 12.79
C ASN A 123 -4.20 -0.17 13.06
N VAL A 124 -4.35 -0.54 14.33
CA VAL A 124 -4.75 -1.91 14.74
C VAL A 124 -6.10 -2.32 14.15
N HIS A 125 -7.04 -1.39 14.03
CA HIS A 125 -8.35 -1.64 13.43
C HIS A 125 -8.23 -2.11 11.97
N ASN A 126 -7.34 -1.50 11.18
CA ASN A 126 -7.07 -1.96 9.81
C ASN A 126 -6.51 -3.40 9.79
N LEU A 127 -5.61 -3.76 10.71
CA LEU A 127 -5.05 -5.12 10.76
C LEU A 127 -6.13 -6.13 11.16
N TRP A 128 -7.00 -5.76 12.09
CA TRP A 128 -8.13 -6.59 12.51
C TRP A 128 -9.09 -6.86 11.34
N LEU A 129 -9.43 -5.84 10.54
CA LEU A 129 -10.23 -6.02 9.31
C LEU A 129 -9.53 -6.97 8.33
N GLU A 130 -8.25 -6.71 8.03
CA GLU A 130 -7.45 -7.54 7.13
C GLU A 130 -7.35 -9.02 7.57
N LEU A 131 -7.38 -9.29 8.87
CA LEU A 131 -7.41 -10.66 9.43
C LEU A 131 -8.81 -11.26 9.40
N SER A 132 -9.85 -10.45 9.65
CA SER A 132 -11.25 -10.87 9.69
C SER A 132 -11.77 -11.24 8.30
N ASP A 133 -11.38 -10.45 7.30
CA ASP A 133 -11.71 -10.67 5.88
C ASP A 133 -10.86 -11.76 5.24
N GLY A 134 -9.84 -12.26 5.95
CA GLY A 134 -8.94 -13.32 5.48
C GLY A 134 -7.92 -12.88 4.42
N GLU A 135 -7.85 -11.59 4.10
CA GLU A 135 -6.82 -11.01 3.20
C GLU A 135 -5.40 -11.24 3.73
N THR A 136 -5.28 -11.39 5.05
CA THR A 136 -4.02 -11.63 5.73
C THR A 136 -4.18 -12.72 6.78
N SER A 137 -3.08 -13.37 7.13
CA SER A 137 -3.01 -14.25 8.29
C SER A 137 -1.84 -13.85 9.17
N ILE A 138 -1.89 -14.21 10.44
CA ILE A 138 -0.82 -13.94 11.39
C ILE A 138 -0.42 -15.24 12.08
N THR A 139 0.89 -15.45 12.21
CA THR A 139 1.46 -16.62 12.89
C THR A 139 1.57 -16.36 14.38
N ASP A 140 1.33 -17.39 15.19
CA ASP A 140 1.59 -17.36 16.64
C ASP A 140 3.08 -17.60 16.93
N SER A 141 3.92 -16.71 16.42
CA SER A 141 5.35 -16.66 16.69
C SER A 141 5.71 -15.40 17.48
N THR A 142 6.96 -15.28 17.93
CA THR A 142 7.43 -14.12 18.69
C THR A 142 8.76 -13.62 18.09
N PRO A 143 8.77 -12.49 17.35
CA PRO A 143 7.61 -11.68 16.97
C PRO A 143 6.67 -12.40 15.99
N PRO A 144 5.36 -12.07 15.98
CA PRO A 144 4.40 -12.66 15.06
C PRO A 144 4.69 -12.23 13.62
N VAL A 145 4.52 -13.15 12.67
CA VAL A 145 4.72 -12.87 11.23
C VAL A 145 3.37 -12.77 10.54
N ARG A 146 3.11 -11.63 9.90
CA ARG A 146 1.95 -11.40 9.04
C ARG A 146 2.21 -11.99 7.65
N ALA A 147 1.37 -12.91 7.19
CA ALA A 147 1.44 -13.45 5.83
C ALA A 147 0.37 -12.81 4.94
N VAL A 148 0.78 -12.42 3.74
CA VAL A 148 -0.07 -11.74 2.75
C VAL A 148 0.17 -12.35 1.37
N ASN A 149 -0.90 -12.65 0.64
CA ASN A 149 -0.83 -12.98 -0.78
C ASN A 149 -1.14 -11.72 -1.58
N VAL A 150 -0.28 -11.38 -2.54
CA VAL A 150 -0.39 -10.15 -3.33
C VAL A 150 -0.23 -10.51 -4.80
N VAL A 151 -1.17 -10.08 -5.62
CA VAL A 151 -1.02 -10.11 -7.08
C VAL A 151 -0.28 -8.85 -7.52
N THR A 152 0.68 -8.99 -8.42
CA THR A 152 1.43 -7.89 -9.01
C THR A 152 1.27 -7.95 -10.52
N VAL A 153 0.57 -6.98 -11.08
CA VAL A 153 0.26 -6.93 -12.52
C VAL A 153 1.20 -5.95 -13.19
N ARG A 154 2.09 -6.47 -14.05
CA ARG A 154 2.89 -5.64 -14.94
C ARG A 154 2.06 -5.33 -16.17
N VAL A 155 1.40 -4.18 -16.15
CA VAL A 155 0.64 -3.70 -17.30
C VAL A 155 1.60 -3.18 -18.36
N ILE A 156 1.61 -3.84 -19.53
CA ILE A 156 2.47 -3.52 -20.67
C ILE A 156 1.72 -2.58 -21.60
N GLY A 157 2.25 -1.37 -21.79
CA GLY A 157 1.75 -0.38 -22.72
C GLY A 157 2.20 -0.65 -24.16
N ARG A 158 1.65 0.12 -25.11
CA ARG A 158 1.90 -0.05 -26.56
C ARG A 158 3.39 0.02 -26.94
N ASN A 159 4.16 0.86 -26.26
CA ASN A 159 5.59 1.04 -26.50
C ASN A 159 6.48 0.06 -25.72
N GLY A 160 5.88 -0.97 -25.09
CA GLY A 160 6.57 -1.90 -24.21
C GLY A 160 6.89 -1.33 -22.83
N ASN A 161 6.52 -0.08 -22.54
CA ASN A 161 6.64 0.52 -21.21
C ASN A 161 5.73 -0.19 -20.20
N ILE A 162 6.09 -0.12 -18.93
CA ILE A 162 5.35 -0.74 -17.84
C ILE A 162 4.67 0.33 -17.01
N LEU A 163 3.40 0.13 -16.70
CA LEU A 163 2.66 0.99 -15.79
C LEU A 163 3.13 0.73 -14.36
N VAL A 164 3.47 1.80 -13.65
CA VAL A 164 3.78 1.74 -12.23
C VAL A 164 3.00 2.80 -11.46
N GLU A 165 2.61 2.41 -10.26
CA GLU A 165 2.13 3.32 -9.24
C GLU A 165 3.32 4.12 -8.70
N GLY A 166 3.39 5.40 -9.06
CA GLY A 166 4.43 6.31 -8.57
C GLY A 166 4.24 6.59 -7.09
N ARG A 167 3.08 7.16 -6.73
CA ARG A 167 2.70 7.53 -5.37
C ARG A 167 1.20 7.32 -5.13
N GLN A 168 0.84 7.21 -3.85
CA GLN A 168 -0.55 7.16 -3.38
C GLN A 168 -0.84 8.32 -2.43
N GLU A 169 -2.06 8.85 -2.49
CA GLU A 169 -2.63 9.75 -1.49
C GLU A 169 -3.59 8.96 -0.60
N LEU A 170 -3.40 9.03 0.72
CA LEU A 170 -4.22 8.34 1.71
C LEU A 170 -5.34 9.24 2.25
N SER A 171 -6.31 8.65 2.94
CA SER A 171 -7.46 9.36 3.51
C SER A 171 -7.11 10.34 4.63
N ASP A 172 -5.95 10.16 5.28
CA ASP A 172 -5.37 11.08 6.27
C ASP A 172 -4.59 12.24 5.62
N GLY A 173 -4.57 12.32 4.29
CA GLY A 173 -3.82 13.32 3.52
C GLY A 173 -2.33 13.01 3.35
N SER A 174 -1.83 11.91 3.93
CA SER A 174 -0.44 11.51 3.76
C SER A 174 -0.18 10.95 2.36
N VAL A 175 1.04 11.15 1.87
CA VAL A 175 1.49 10.66 0.56
C VAL A 175 2.55 9.59 0.74
N ARG A 176 2.45 8.50 -0.02
CA ARG A 176 3.43 7.42 0.01
C ARG A 176 3.94 7.08 -1.38
N GLU A 177 5.26 7.22 -1.54
CA GLU A 177 5.99 6.74 -2.72
C GLU A 177 5.96 5.20 -2.78
N ARG A 178 5.78 4.66 -3.99
CA ARG A 178 5.62 3.22 -4.23
C ARG A 178 6.52 2.71 -5.34
N PHE A 179 6.55 3.38 -6.48
CA PHE A 179 7.30 3.00 -7.69
C PHE A 179 7.27 1.50 -8.00
N ARG A 180 6.08 0.90 -7.99
CA ARG A 180 5.87 -0.54 -8.20
C ARG A 180 4.73 -0.78 -9.19
N PRO A 181 4.67 -1.93 -9.87
CA PRO A 181 3.50 -2.29 -10.67
C PRO A 181 2.22 -2.34 -9.83
N LEU A 182 1.08 -2.32 -10.50
CA LEU A 182 -0.24 -2.50 -9.87
C LEU A 182 -0.21 -3.72 -8.95
N SER A 183 -0.49 -3.51 -7.66
CA SER A 183 -0.17 -4.48 -6.60
C SER A 183 -1.32 -4.56 -5.61
N GLU A 184 -2.09 -5.64 -5.70
CA GLU A 184 -3.32 -5.79 -4.94
C GLU A 184 -3.31 -7.03 -4.06
N LYS A 185 -3.88 -6.93 -2.86
CA LYS A 185 -4.00 -8.09 -1.95
C LYS A 185 -5.00 -9.07 -2.54
N MET A 186 -4.68 -10.36 -2.51
CA MET A 186 -5.61 -11.39 -2.98
C MET A 186 -6.67 -11.66 -1.92
N LYS A 187 -7.92 -11.87 -2.35
CA LYS A 187 -9.00 -12.33 -1.46
C LYS A 187 -8.84 -13.83 -1.16
N PRO A 188 -9.44 -14.34 -0.06
CA PRO A 188 -9.48 -15.78 0.20
C PRO A 188 -10.06 -16.53 -1.01
N ASP A 189 -9.46 -17.68 -1.32
CA ASP A 189 -9.91 -18.60 -2.38
C ASP A 189 -9.88 -18.04 -3.83
N GLU A 190 -9.36 -16.84 -4.03
CA GLU A 190 -9.22 -16.21 -5.35
C GLU A 190 -7.99 -16.76 -6.10
N THR A 191 -8.14 -17.03 -7.41
CA THR A 191 -7.02 -17.38 -8.27
C THR A 191 -6.20 -16.13 -8.66
N PRO A 192 -4.92 -16.27 -9.04
CA PRO A 192 -4.13 -15.12 -9.49
C PRO A 192 -4.76 -14.37 -10.66
N ASP A 193 -5.41 -15.08 -11.58
CA ASP A 193 -6.05 -14.47 -12.75
C ASP A 193 -7.29 -13.66 -12.34
N GLU A 194 -8.16 -14.21 -11.50
CA GLU A 194 -9.30 -13.48 -10.93
C GLU A 194 -8.85 -12.21 -10.20
N ALA A 195 -7.77 -12.32 -9.41
CA ALA A 195 -7.16 -11.19 -8.72
C ALA A 195 -6.63 -10.13 -9.68
N VAL A 196 -6.07 -10.51 -10.85
CA VAL A 196 -5.65 -9.55 -11.89
C VAL A 196 -6.84 -8.74 -12.38
N PHE A 197 -7.94 -9.41 -12.77
CA PHE A 197 -9.12 -8.72 -13.30
C PHE A 197 -9.75 -7.80 -12.27
N ARG A 198 -9.84 -8.26 -11.01
CA ARG A 198 -10.32 -7.44 -9.90
C ARG A 198 -9.43 -6.23 -9.65
N ALA A 199 -8.12 -6.43 -9.57
CA ALA A 199 -7.18 -5.34 -9.29
C ALA A 199 -7.20 -4.26 -10.38
N VAL A 200 -7.28 -4.65 -11.66
CA VAL A 200 -7.44 -3.69 -12.76
C VAL A 200 -8.79 -2.97 -12.67
N ARG A 201 -9.86 -3.66 -12.29
CA ARG A 201 -11.19 -3.06 -12.13
C ARG A 201 -11.24 -2.06 -10.98
N GLU A 202 -10.73 -2.44 -9.82
CA GLU A 202 -10.78 -1.61 -8.61
C GLU A 202 -9.87 -0.38 -8.75
N GLU A 203 -8.64 -0.54 -9.25
CA GLU A 203 -7.66 0.56 -9.28
C GLU A 203 -7.67 1.39 -10.58
N LEU A 204 -8.00 0.79 -11.73
CA LEU A 204 -7.98 1.45 -13.05
C LEU A 204 -9.38 1.63 -13.66
N GLY A 205 -10.42 1.07 -13.03
CA GLY A 205 -11.78 1.06 -13.55
C GLY A 205 -12.37 2.44 -13.79
N SER A 206 -12.00 3.44 -12.98
CA SER A 206 -12.49 4.82 -13.09
C SER A 206 -12.13 5.51 -14.40
N ILE A 207 -11.18 4.96 -15.17
CA ILE A 207 -10.75 5.48 -16.48
C ILE A 207 -11.72 5.05 -17.57
N PHE A 208 -12.40 3.92 -17.39
CA PHE A 208 -13.26 3.35 -18.41
C PHE A 208 -14.66 3.92 -18.23
N ASP A 209 -15.16 4.60 -19.27
CA ASP A 209 -16.54 5.11 -19.32
C ASP A 209 -17.60 3.99 -19.49
N GLY A 210 -17.17 2.73 -19.58
CA GLY A 210 -18.00 1.54 -19.75
C GLY A 210 -18.28 0.83 -18.42
N GLY A 211 -19.48 0.25 -18.29
CA GLY A 211 -19.87 -0.53 -17.11
C GLY A 211 -19.02 -1.78 -16.87
N GLU A 212 -19.35 -2.52 -15.81
CA GLU A 212 -18.54 -3.59 -15.22
C GLU A 212 -18.02 -4.68 -16.18
N ASP A 213 -18.79 -5.02 -17.22
CA ASP A 213 -18.45 -6.04 -18.22
C ASP A 213 -17.34 -5.61 -19.20
N ASP A 214 -17.03 -4.32 -19.28
CA ASP A 214 -16.09 -3.78 -20.27
C ASP A 214 -14.62 -4.05 -19.87
N VAL A 215 -14.32 -4.16 -18.57
CA VAL A 215 -12.94 -4.38 -18.09
C VAL A 215 -12.41 -5.76 -18.48
N VAL A 216 -13.25 -6.81 -18.41
CA VAL A 216 -12.83 -8.18 -18.74
C VAL A 216 -12.44 -8.30 -20.21
N GLY A 217 -13.14 -7.59 -21.11
CA GLY A 217 -12.81 -7.55 -22.54
C GLY A 217 -11.51 -6.80 -22.86
N ARG A 218 -11.13 -5.84 -22.00
CA ARG A 218 -9.95 -4.97 -22.17
C ARG A 218 -8.67 -5.57 -21.63
N VAL A 219 -8.76 -6.45 -20.63
CA VAL A 219 -7.59 -7.08 -19.98
C VAL A 219 -7.23 -8.36 -20.71
N LYS A 220 -5.98 -8.43 -21.19
CA LYS A 220 -5.40 -9.64 -21.80
C LYS A 220 -4.16 -10.04 -21.02
N ILE A 221 -4.27 -11.14 -20.26
CA ILE A 221 -3.14 -11.74 -19.56
C ILE A 221 -2.21 -12.40 -20.58
N VAL A 222 -0.91 -12.15 -20.45
CA VAL A 222 0.12 -12.77 -21.30
C VAL A 222 0.30 -14.23 -20.88
N PRO A 223 0.00 -15.22 -21.75
CA PRO A 223 0.11 -16.63 -21.39
C PRO A 223 1.53 -17.02 -20.98
N GLY A 224 1.65 -17.77 -19.88
CA GLY A 224 2.96 -18.24 -19.37
C GLY A 224 3.81 -17.18 -18.67
N SER A 225 3.29 -15.96 -18.46
CA SER A 225 3.98 -14.89 -17.72
C SER A 225 3.96 -15.06 -16.20
N TYR A 226 3.05 -15.89 -15.68
CA TYR A 226 2.87 -16.06 -14.24
C TYR A 226 4.16 -16.54 -13.57
N SER A 227 4.55 -15.84 -12.51
CA SER A 227 5.62 -16.26 -11.61
C SER A 227 5.25 -16.00 -10.17
N ARG A 228 5.80 -16.81 -9.26
CA ARG A 228 5.56 -16.71 -7.82
C ARG A 228 6.87 -16.63 -7.07
N ARG A 229 6.95 -15.70 -6.13
CA ARG A 229 8.06 -15.60 -5.19
C ARG A 229 7.59 -15.27 -3.79
N VAL A 230 8.44 -15.52 -2.82
CA VAL A 230 8.17 -15.21 -1.41
C VAL A 230 9.26 -14.26 -0.92
N GLU A 231 8.84 -13.16 -0.31
CA GLU A 231 9.73 -12.18 0.32
C GLU A 231 9.37 -12.03 1.80
N GLU A 232 10.38 -11.95 2.66
CA GLU A 232 10.20 -11.59 4.07
C GLU A 232 10.83 -10.22 4.32
N LYS A 233 10.03 -9.28 4.84
CA LYS A 233 10.46 -7.91 5.15
C LYS A 233 9.55 -7.28 6.20
N ASN A 234 10.01 -6.20 6.83
CA ASN A 234 9.15 -5.43 7.73
C ASN A 234 8.00 -4.78 6.96
N SER A 235 6.81 -4.80 7.55
CA SER A 235 5.64 -4.17 6.97
C SER A 235 5.76 -2.64 7.08
N MET A 236 5.71 -1.94 5.94
CA MET A 236 5.69 -0.47 5.94
C MET A 236 4.42 0.09 6.57
N SER A 237 3.30 -0.62 6.44
CA SER A 237 2.00 -0.23 7.01
C SER A 237 1.93 -0.52 8.51
N TYR A 238 2.67 -1.52 8.98
CA TYR A 238 2.73 -1.93 10.38
C TYR A 238 4.20 -2.04 10.81
N PRO A 239 4.89 -0.91 11.05
CA PRO A 239 6.31 -0.94 11.41
C PRO A 239 6.54 -1.80 12.67
N GLY A 240 7.59 -2.62 12.65
CA GLY A 240 7.88 -3.57 13.73
C GLY A 240 7.17 -4.92 13.62
N LEU A 241 6.21 -5.08 12.69
CA LEU A 241 5.60 -6.36 12.36
C LEU A 241 6.29 -6.98 11.13
N PRO A 242 7.05 -8.08 11.29
CA PRO A 242 7.57 -8.83 10.17
C PRO A 242 6.44 -9.34 9.27
N ALA A 243 6.65 -9.28 7.97
CA ALA A 243 5.69 -9.73 6.99
C ALA A 243 6.31 -10.66 5.95
N ARG A 244 5.57 -11.72 5.61
CA ARG A 244 5.87 -12.66 4.55
C ARG A 244 4.90 -12.43 3.39
N TYR A 245 5.43 -11.93 2.29
CA TYR A 245 4.67 -11.64 1.07
C TYR A 245 4.83 -12.80 0.08
N ALA A 246 3.75 -13.49 -0.23
CA ALA A 246 3.68 -14.32 -1.43
C ALA A 246 3.26 -13.42 -2.60
N LEU A 247 4.21 -13.11 -3.48
CA LEU A 247 4.02 -12.23 -4.63
C LEU A 247 3.72 -13.09 -5.86
N HIS A 248 2.58 -12.83 -6.48
CA HIS A 248 2.07 -13.50 -7.68
C HIS A 248 2.17 -12.50 -8.85
N SER A 249 3.24 -12.59 -9.63
CA SER A 249 3.52 -11.64 -10.71
C SER A 249 2.94 -12.14 -12.03
N VAL A 250 2.19 -11.29 -12.72
CA VAL A 250 1.54 -11.57 -14.00
C VAL A 250 1.77 -10.40 -14.95
N ASP A 251 2.06 -10.69 -16.22
CA ASP A 251 2.11 -9.67 -17.26
C ASP A 251 0.75 -9.60 -17.96
N ALA A 252 0.25 -8.38 -18.21
CA ALA A 252 -1.01 -8.17 -18.90
C ALA A 252 -0.95 -6.91 -19.78
N THR A 253 -1.77 -6.86 -20.82
CA THR A 253 -2.07 -5.62 -21.56
C THR A 253 -3.50 -5.20 -21.24
N VAL A 254 -3.72 -3.89 -21.08
CA VAL A 254 -5.04 -3.33 -20.80
C VAL A 254 -5.37 -2.28 -21.86
N GLU A 255 -6.46 -2.49 -22.59
CA GLU A 255 -6.90 -1.59 -23.66
C GLU A 255 -7.65 -0.37 -23.12
N GLY A 256 -7.36 0.81 -23.70
CA GLY A 256 -8.03 2.07 -23.35
C GLY A 256 -7.37 2.87 -22.23
N LEU A 257 -6.18 2.47 -21.75
CA LEU A 257 -5.40 3.29 -20.82
C LEU A 257 -4.76 4.50 -21.53
N PRO A 258 -4.61 5.65 -20.83
CA PRO A 258 -3.87 6.80 -21.34
C PRO A 258 -2.40 6.45 -21.64
N GLU A 259 -1.83 7.06 -22.68
CA GLU A 259 -0.41 6.88 -23.03
C GLU A 259 0.53 7.72 -22.15
N GLU A 260 0.00 8.77 -21.51
CA GLU A 260 0.70 9.67 -20.58
C GLU A 260 0.44 9.28 -19.11
N ASP A 261 1.14 9.93 -18.18
CA ASP A 261 0.89 9.81 -16.74
C ASP A 261 -0.55 10.26 -16.39
N PHE A 262 -1.21 9.52 -15.49
CA PHE A 262 -2.60 9.76 -15.11
C PHE A 262 -2.84 9.46 -13.63
N CYS A 263 -4.02 9.80 -13.12
CA CYS A 263 -4.45 9.43 -11.78
C CYS A 263 -5.81 8.73 -11.80
N THR A 264 -6.04 7.87 -10.82
CA THR A 264 -7.34 7.24 -10.55
C THR A 264 -7.72 7.47 -9.11
N GLU A 265 -9.03 7.51 -8.87
CA GLU A 265 -9.59 7.70 -7.54
C GLU A 265 -10.31 6.41 -7.12
N GLU A 266 -10.04 5.96 -5.91
CA GLU A 266 -10.88 4.94 -5.28
C GLU A 266 -12.09 5.68 -4.75
N ASN A 267 -13.27 5.36 -5.31
CA ASN A 267 -14.51 5.79 -4.69
C ASN A 267 -14.48 5.26 -3.26
N GLU A 268 -14.69 6.13 -2.27
CA GLU A 268 -15.03 5.70 -0.92
C GLU A 268 -16.29 4.87 -1.12
N CYS A 269 -16.16 3.54 -1.27
CA CYS A 269 -17.31 2.66 -1.26
C CYS A 269 -18.05 3.07 0.00
N ASP A 270 -19.27 3.52 -0.19
CA ASP A 270 -20.20 3.91 0.85
C ASP A 270 -20.33 2.69 1.77
N GLY A 271 -19.39 2.57 2.70
CA GLY A 271 -19.55 1.85 3.94
C GLY A 271 -20.59 2.66 4.66
N GLU A 272 -21.84 2.41 4.25
CA GLU A 272 -23.06 2.76 4.93
C GLU A 272 -22.75 2.69 6.41
N SER A 273 -22.88 3.86 7.03
CA SER A 273 -22.72 4.11 8.45
C SER A 273 -23.06 2.86 9.26
N VAL A 274 -22.06 2.03 9.55
CA VAL A 274 -22.12 1.20 10.74
C VAL A 274 -22.11 2.26 11.82
N GLU A 275 -23.29 2.39 12.42
CA GLU A 275 -23.60 3.38 13.43
C GLU A 275 -22.39 3.58 14.33
N ASP A 276 -22.12 4.85 14.58
CA ASP A 276 -21.06 5.39 15.40
C ASP A 276 -21.20 4.84 16.84
N SER A 277 -20.91 3.55 17.01
CA SER A 277 -20.89 2.86 18.28
C SER A 277 -19.70 3.38 19.05
N GLU A 278 -19.85 3.59 20.35
CA GLU A 278 -18.80 4.15 21.20
C GLU A 278 -17.48 3.35 21.10
N GLU A 279 -17.55 2.06 20.74
CA GLU A 279 -16.41 1.17 20.51
C GLU A 279 -15.63 1.50 19.22
N THR A 280 -16.29 1.96 18.14
CA THR A 280 -15.63 2.37 16.90
C THR A 280 -14.96 3.74 17.01
N ARG A 281 -15.48 4.65 17.86
CA ARG A 281 -14.85 5.95 18.11
C ARG A 281 -13.48 5.83 18.78
N ALA A 282 -13.29 4.82 19.63
CA ALA A 282 -12.03 4.59 20.33
C ALA A 282 -10.92 4.01 19.41
N ALA A 283 -11.30 3.28 18.35
CA ALA A 283 -10.35 2.57 17.48
C ALA A 283 -9.84 3.39 16.27
N GLY A 284 -10.46 4.55 15.99
CA GLY A 284 -10.11 5.44 14.87
C GLY A 284 -10.54 4.89 13.49
N LYS A 285 -10.96 5.78 12.58
CA LYS A 285 -11.35 5.41 11.21
C LYS A 285 -10.19 4.72 10.47
N ALA A 286 -10.49 3.69 9.70
CA ALA A 286 -9.50 3.00 8.85
C ALA A 286 -8.85 3.99 7.85
N VAL A 287 -7.55 3.79 7.59
CA VAL A 287 -6.79 4.63 6.65
C VAL A 287 -6.81 3.92 5.29
N THR A 288 -7.48 4.52 4.32
CA THR A 288 -7.68 3.98 2.98
C THR A 288 -6.89 4.78 1.95
N VAL A 289 -6.67 4.20 0.77
CA VAL A 289 -6.14 4.96 -0.37
C VAL A 289 -7.29 5.78 -0.96
N LYS A 290 -6.99 7.00 -1.41
CA LYS A 290 -7.96 7.86 -2.10
C LYS A 290 -7.61 8.02 -3.56
N ARG A 291 -6.32 8.19 -3.86
CA ARG A 291 -5.86 8.47 -5.20
C ARG A 291 -4.56 7.75 -5.50
N HIS A 292 -4.48 7.18 -6.69
CA HIS A 292 -3.30 6.54 -7.23
C HIS A 292 -2.74 7.41 -8.35
N HIS A 293 -1.43 7.65 -8.33
CA HIS A 293 -0.72 8.37 -9.40
C HIS A 293 0.09 7.37 -10.21
N TRP A 294 -0.30 7.22 -11.48
CA TRP A 294 0.23 6.24 -12.40
C TRP A 294 1.18 6.89 -13.39
N LYS A 295 2.24 6.14 -13.73
CA LYS A 295 3.21 6.58 -14.72
C LYS A 295 3.75 5.43 -15.55
N TRP A 296 4.13 5.73 -16.78
CA TRP A 296 4.77 4.78 -17.67
C TRP A 296 6.28 4.84 -17.52
N VAL A 297 6.92 3.69 -17.30
CA VAL A 297 8.38 3.60 -17.17
C VAL A 297 8.95 2.53 -18.09
N SER A 298 10.22 2.71 -18.47
CA SER A 298 10.93 1.70 -19.26
C SER A 298 11.04 0.38 -18.48
N PRO A 299 10.96 -0.79 -19.14
CA PRO A 299 11.00 -2.09 -18.48
C PRO A 299 12.20 -2.31 -17.56
N GLY A 300 13.37 -1.79 -17.92
CA GLY A 300 14.59 -1.91 -17.12
C GLY A 300 14.58 -1.14 -15.80
N SER A 301 13.61 -0.23 -15.62
CA SER A 301 13.46 0.57 -14.40
C SER A 301 12.59 -0.10 -13.34
N VAL A 302 11.89 -1.18 -13.69
CA VAL A 302 11.00 -1.92 -12.78
C VAL A 302 11.73 -3.16 -12.29
N ARG A 303 11.97 -3.26 -10.97
CA ARG A 303 12.48 -4.50 -10.39
C ARG A 303 11.36 -5.54 -10.36
N ALA A 304 11.61 -6.68 -10.99
CA ALA A 304 10.78 -7.88 -10.87
C ALA A 304 10.72 -8.33 -9.43
#